data_AF-A0AAV9AA77-F1
#
_entry.id   AF-A0AAV9AA77-F1
#
_cell.length_a   1.000
_cell.length_b   1.000
_cell.length_c   1.000
_cell.angle_alpha   90.00
_cell.angle_beta   90.00
_cell.angle_gamma   90.00
#
_symmetry.space_group_name_H-M   'P 1'
#
loop_
_entity.id
_entity.type
_entity.pdbx_description
1 polymer ?
#
loop_
_entity_poly.entity_id
_entity_poly.type
_entity_poly.pdbx_seq_one_letter_code
_entity_poly.pdbx_strand_id
1 'polypeptide(L)'
;MSASSSMCSTIVQSKGFQGGLQLRPGSLFPAKSVSQRRKFQTVKASARVDKYSKSDIIVSPSILSANFAKLGEQVKAVEVAGCDWIHVDVMDGQFVPNITIGPLVVDALRPVTDLPLDVHLMIVEPDQRVPDFIKAGADIVSVHCEQSSTIHLHRTLNQKEHIYQVYI
;
A
#
# COMPACT_ATOMS: atom_id res chain seq x y z
N MET A 1 -25.80 -52.81 55.80
CA MET A 1 -24.91 -52.59 56.96
C MET A 1 -24.18 -51.27 56.69
N SER A 2 -24.80 -50.12 57.00
CA SER A 2 -24.57 -49.30 58.21
C SER A 2 -23.10 -48.85 58.35
N ALA A 3 -22.79 -47.58 58.09
CA ALA A 3 -22.60 -46.49 59.11
C ALA A 3 -21.32 -46.69 59.96
N SER A 4 -20.46 -45.74 60.33
CA SER A 4 -20.29 -44.28 60.18
C SER A 4 -18.96 -43.91 60.88
N SER A 5 -18.57 -42.61 60.82
CA SER A 5 -17.55 -41.87 61.62
C SER A 5 -16.10 -41.91 61.09
N SER A 6 -15.29 -40.85 61.14
CA SER A 6 -15.18 -39.76 62.12
C SER A 6 -14.59 -38.46 61.54
N MET A 7 -14.86 -37.37 62.25
CA MET A 7 -14.57 -35.96 61.99
C MET A 7 -13.09 -35.57 62.14
N CYS A 8 -12.64 -34.52 61.44
CA CYS A 8 -12.04 -33.35 62.09
C CYS A 8 -12.03 -32.12 61.15
N SER A 9 -12.66 -31.06 61.62
CA SER A 9 -12.82 -29.73 61.05
C SER A 9 -11.76 -28.76 61.59
N THR A 10 -11.27 -27.83 60.77
CA THR A 10 -10.66 -26.57 61.24
C THR A 10 -11.06 -25.49 60.24
N ILE A 11 -12.20 -24.82 60.45
CA ILE A 11 -12.36 -23.56 61.20
C ILE A 11 -11.52 -22.42 60.60
N VAL A 12 -12.24 -21.60 59.84
CA VAL A 12 -12.02 -20.18 59.60
C VAL A 12 -11.99 -19.45 60.94
N GLN A 13 -10.96 -18.64 61.20
CA GLN A 13 -11.09 -17.50 62.10
C GLN A 13 -10.21 -16.32 61.68
N SER A 14 -10.91 -15.20 61.51
CA SER A 14 -10.46 -13.84 61.24
C SER A 14 -9.56 -13.26 62.33
N LYS A 15 -8.51 -12.53 61.95
CA LYS A 15 -7.98 -11.41 62.76
C LYS A 15 -7.66 -10.24 61.83
N GLY A 16 -8.31 -9.11 62.12
CA GLY A 16 -8.24 -7.88 61.36
C GLY A 16 -6.83 -7.32 61.29
N PHE A 17 -6.49 -6.79 60.12
CA PHE A 17 -5.32 -5.95 59.94
C PHE A 17 -5.80 -4.50 59.92
N GLN A 18 -5.69 -3.83 61.06
CA GLN A 18 -5.64 -2.38 61.11
C GLN A 18 -4.31 -1.95 60.47
N GLY A 19 -4.37 -1.21 59.38
CA GLY A 19 -3.19 -0.61 58.76
C GLY A 19 -3.63 0.43 57.74
N GLY A 20 -3.55 1.70 58.12
CA GLY A 20 -4.04 2.82 57.33
C GLY A 20 -3.44 2.87 55.93
N LEU A 21 -4.27 3.22 54.95
CA LEU A 21 -3.83 3.64 53.62
C LEU A 21 -3.06 4.95 53.75
N GLN A 22 -1.74 4.84 53.91
CA GLN A 22 -0.86 6.00 53.81
C GLN A 22 -0.55 6.24 52.33
N LEU A 23 -1.29 7.18 51.74
CA LEU A 23 -1.01 7.69 50.39
C LEU A 23 0.40 8.29 50.38
N ARG A 24 1.34 7.64 49.68
CA ARG A 24 2.66 8.23 49.43
C ARG A 24 2.49 9.38 48.42
N PRO A 25 3.00 10.60 48.72
CA PRO A 25 2.93 11.70 47.78
C PRO A 25 3.78 11.38 46.53
N GLY A 26 3.22 11.72 45.37
CA GLY A 26 3.69 11.28 44.07
C GLY A 26 5.16 11.58 43.81
N SER A 27 5.88 10.55 43.35
CA SER A 27 7.00 10.78 42.46
C SER A 27 6.41 11.15 41.10
N LEU A 28 6.55 12.43 40.76
CA LEU A 28 6.29 12.97 39.45
C LEU A 28 7.17 12.20 38.45
N PHE A 29 6.63 11.17 37.80
CA PHE A 29 7.28 10.61 36.63
C PHE A 29 7.41 11.75 35.62
N PRO A 30 8.61 12.06 35.09
CA PRO A 30 8.70 13.06 34.06
C PRO A 30 7.91 12.53 32.87
N ALA A 31 6.80 13.20 32.55
CA ALA A 31 6.13 13.05 31.28
C ALA A 31 7.12 13.48 30.21
N LYS A 32 7.93 12.55 29.71
CA LYS A 32 8.63 12.73 28.45
C LYS A 32 7.53 12.82 27.41
N SER A 33 7.17 14.05 27.05
CA SER A 33 6.40 14.31 25.85
C SER A 33 7.26 13.81 24.68
N VAL A 34 7.04 12.55 24.31
CA VAL A 34 7.56 12.00 23.07
C VAL A 34 6.75 12.67 21.97
N SER A 35 7.11 13.91 21.67
CA SER A 35 6.80 14.56 20.40
C SER A 35 7.63 13.83 19.35
N GLN A 36 7.22 12.61 19.02
CA GLN A 36 7.63 12.00 17.77
C GLN A 36 6.93 12.80 16.68
N ARG A 37 7.60 13.85 16.22
CA ARG A 37 7.31 14.50 14.95
C ARG A 37 7.32 13.37 13.93
N ARG A 38 6.12 12.93 13.49
CA ARG A 38 5.97 11.96 12.41
C ARG A 38 6.82 12.50 11.26
N LYS A 39 7.93 11.82 10.96
CA LYS A 39 8.62 12.01 9.70
C LYS A 39 7.63 11.53 8.66
N PHE A 40 6.92 12.45 8.02
CA PHE A 40 6.24 12.13 6.78
C PHE A 40 7.34 11.67 5.83
N GLN A 41 7.33 10.38 5.49
CA GLN A 41 8.13 9.90 4.37
C GLN A 41 7.58 10.60 3.14
N THR A 42 8.34 11.54 2.60
CA THR A 42 8.02 12.15 1.32
C THR A 42 8.33 11.10 0.28
N VAL A 43 7.30 10.40 -0.20
CA VAL A 43 7.42 9.49 -1.34
C VAL A 43 7.99 10.30 -2.51
N LYS A 44 9.19 9.97 -2.96
CA LYS A 44 9.81 10.64 -4.10
C LYS A 44 9.23 10.08 -5.40
N ALA A 45 8.89 10.98 -6.30
CA ALA A 45 8.54 10.64 -7.65
C ALA A 45 9.72 10.09 -8.42
N SER A 46 9.41 9.36 -9.50
CA SER A 46 10.42 9.21 -10.54
C SER A 46 10.74 10.60 -11.11
N ALA A 47 12.01 10.81 -11.48
CA ALA A 47 12.45 12.08 -12.08
C ALA A 47 11.72 12.43 -13.38
N ARG A 48 10.99 11.49 -13.99
CA ARG A 48 10.15 11.75 -15.18
C ARG A 48 8.83 12.41 -14.78
N VAL A 49 8.22 11.98 -13.68
CA VAL A 49 6.95 12.54 -13.19
C VAL A 49 7.16 13.92 -12.58
N ASP A 50 8.29 14.14 -11.88
CA ASP A 50 8.63 15.45 -11.29
C ASP A 50 8.78 16.59 -12.32
N LYS A 51 8.88 16.27 -13.62
CA LYS A 51 8.92 17.28 -14.69
C LYS A 51 7.58 18.00 -14.87
N TYR A 52 6.48 17.37 -14.46
CA TYR A 52 5.13 17.88 -14.68
C TYR A 52 4.65 18.65 -13.44
N SER A 53 4.02 19.82 -13.66
CA SER A 53 3.42 20.58 -12.57
C SER A 53 2.08 19.97 -12.18
N LYS A 54 1.79 19.94 -10.88
CA LYS A 54 0.49 19.51 -10.35
C LYS A 54 -0.67 20.46 -10.70
N SER A 55 -0.35 21.67 -11.18
CA SER A 55 -1.34 22.64 -11.66
C SER A 55 -1.84 22.37 -13.07
N ASP A 56 -1.10 21.56 -13.84
CA ASP A 56 -1.36 21.37 -15.26
C ASP A 56 -2.29 20.18 -15.45
N ILE A 57 -3.06 20.21 -16.54
CA ILE A 57 -3.95 19.10 -16.89
C ILE A 57 -3.12 18.06 -17.63
N ILE A 58 -3.01 16.87 -17.01
CA ILE A 58 -2.26 15.74 -17.56
C ILE A 58 -3.19 14.85 -18.37
N VAL A 59 -2.76 14.48 -19.57
CA VAL A 59 -3.44 13.51 -20.44
C VAL A 59 -2.62 12.23 -20.53
N SER A 60 -3.20 11.13 -20.02
CA SER A 60 -2.59 9.79 -19.98
C SER A 60 -3.42 8.79 -20.80
N PRO A 61 -3.22 8.68 -22.13
CA PRO A 61 -3.95 7.74 -22.97
C PRO A 61 -3.68 6.27 -22.59
N SER A 62 -4.74 5.45 -22.54
CA SER A 62 -4.64 4.01 -22.29
C SER A 62 -4.23 3.24 -23.53
N ILE A 63 -3.17 2.43 -23.39
CA ILE A 63 -2.67 1.58 -24.47
C ILE A 63 -3.60 0.41 -24.81
N LEU A 64 -4.60 0.10 -23.97
CA LEU A 64 -5.58 -0.95 -24.29
C LEU A 64 -6.38 -0.65 -25.56
N SER A 65 -6.53 0.63 -25.90
CA SER A 65 -7.21 1.05 -27.13
C SER A 65 -6.30 1.06 -28.36
N ALA A 66 -4.99 0.80 -28.18
CA ALA A 66 -4.02 0.84 -29.26
C ALA A 66 -4.00 -0.47 -30.07
N ASN A 67 -3.46 -0.38 -31.29
CA ASN A 67 -3.17 -1.57 -32.06
C ASN A 67 -1.91 -2.28 -31.54
N PHE A 68 -2.09 -3.37 -30.79
CA PHE A 68 -1.01 -4.15 -30.19
C PHE A 68 0.01 -4.71 -31.19
N ALA A 69 -0.39 -4.97 -32.45
CA ALA A 69 0.55 -5.45 -33.47
C ALA A 69 1.62 -4.40 -33.84
N LYS A 70 1.37 -3.13 -33.52
CA LYS A 70 2.25 -1.99 -33.82
C LYS A 70 2.43 -1.08 -32.61
N LEU A 71 2.46 -1.66 -31.42
CA LEU A 71 2.36 -0.90 -30.17
C LEU A 71 3.42 0.19 -30.02
N GLY A 72 4.68 -0.10 -30.40
CA GLY A 72 5.75 0.90 -30.33
C GLY A 72 5.54 2.10 -31.27
N GLU A 73 4.93 1.90 -32.44
CA GLU A 73 4.58 3.00 -33.35
C GLU A 73 3.41 3.81 -32.80
N GLN A 74 2.40 3.14 -32.22
CA GLN A 74 1.24 3.79 -31.60
C GLN A 74 1.65 4.69 -30.44
N VAL A 75 2.56 4.22 -29.57
CA VAL A 75 3.08 5.01 -28.45
C VAL A 75 3.84 6.25 -28.95
N LYS A 76 4.70 6.11 -29.95
CA LYS A 76 5.38 7.27 -30.56
C LYS A 76 4.40 8.26 -31.20
N ALA A 77 3.33 7.76 -31.81
CA ALA A 77 2.33 8.61 -32.43
C ALA A 77 1.59 9.48 -31.39
N VAL A 78 1.20 8.90 -30.25
CA VAL A 78 0.55 9.67 -29.17
C VAL A 78 1.52 10.59 -28.44
N GLU A 79 2.79 10.21 -28.32
CA GLU A 79 3.86 11.08 -27.80
C GLU A 79 4.02 12.33 -28.68
N VAL A 80 4.10 12.16 -30.01
CA VAL A 80 4.15 13.28 -30.96
C VAL A 80 2.88 14.12 -30.94
N ALA A 81 1.72 13.50 -30.67
CA ALA A 81 0.45 14.21 -30.50
C ALA A 81 0.39 15.07 -29.21
N GLY A 82 1.39 14.96 -28.32
CA GLY A 82 1.52 15.77 -27.12
C GLY A 82 0.83 15.19 -25.89
N CYS A 83 0.73 13.86 -25.78
CA CYS A 83 0.34 13.27 -24.50
C CYS A 83 1.45 13.42 -23.45
N ASP A 84 1.03 13.47 -22.18
CA ASP A 84 1.96 13.66 -21.07
C ASP A 84 2.53 12.32 -20.61
N TRP A 85 1.63 11.37 -20.32
CA TRP A 85 1.97 10.06 -19.75
C TRP A 85 1.39 8.94 -20.62
N ILE A 86 1.81 7.70 -20.40
CA ILE A 86 1.24 6.53 -21.07
C ILE A 86 0.59 5.65 -20.02
N HIS A 87 -0.72 5.44 -20.12
CA HIS A 87 -1.49 4.64 -19.17
C HIS A 87 -1.50 3.16 -19.57
N VAL A 88 -1.19 2.29 -18.60
CA VAL A 88 -1.05 0.84 -18.77
C VAL A 88 -1.95 0.13 -17.76
N ASP A 89 -3.07 -0.38 -18.25
CA ASP A 89 -4.03 -1.16 -17.46
C ASP A 89 -3.67 -2.65 -17.41
N VAL A 90 -3.36 -3.14 -16.21
CA VAL A 90 -3.00 -4.54 -15.93
C VAL A 90 -4.17 -5.23 -15.24
N MET A 91 -4.75 -6.24 -15.89
CA MET A 91 -5.86 -7.03 -15.39
C MET A 91 -5.48 -8.52 -15.33
N ASP A 92 -5.85 -9.21 -14.25
CA ASP A 92 -5.46 -10.61 -13.97
C ASP A 92 -6.58 -11.64 -14.16
N GLY A 93 -7.79 -11.22 -14.57
CA GLY A 93 -8.94 -12.12 -14.71
C GLY A 93 -9.64 -12.47 -13.40
N GLN A 94 -9.08 -12.10 -12.24
CA GLN A 94 -9.65 -12.38 -10.91
C GLN A 94 -10.32 -11.15 -10.33
N PHE A 95 -9.61 -10.01 -10.31
CA PHE A 95 -10.18 -8.75 -9.83
C PHE A 95 -11.18 -8.18 -10.84
N VAL A 96 -10.88 -8.32 -12.13
CA VAL A 96 -11.74 -7.96 -13.28
C VAL A 96 -11.89 -9.19 -14.17
N PRO A 97 -13.05 -9.47 -14.79
CA PRO A 97 -13.28 -10.64 -15.65
C PRO A 97 -12.60 -10.50 -17.03
N ASN A 98 -11.41 -9.92 -17.09
CA ASN A 98 -10.61 -9.75 -18.30
C ASN A 98 -9.12 -9.89 -17.95
N ILE A 99 -8.31 -10.34 -18.91
CA ILE A 99 -6.85 -10.45 -18.78
C ILE A 99 -6.23 -9.58 -19.86
N THR A 100 -5.32 -8.67 -19.48
CA THR A 100 -4.71 -7.73 -20.42
C THR A 100 -3.24 -8.07 -20.66
N ILE A 101 -2.34 -7.42 -19.93
CA ILE A 101 -0.90 -7.38 -20.17
C ILE A 101 -0.15 -7.40 -18.84
N GLY A 102 1.10 -7.85 -18.87
CA GLY A 102 1.96 -7.93 -17.70
C GLY A 102 3.20 -7.05 -17.79
N PRO A 103 4.17 -7.26 -16.87
CA PRO A 103 5.41 -6.48 -16.82
C PRO A 103 6.22 -6.51 -18.11
N LEU A 104 6.12 -7.60 -18.89
CA LEU A 104 6.82 -7.73 -20.18
C LEU A 104 6.48 -6.61 -21.19
N VAL A 105 5.24 -6.11 -21.16
CA VAL A 105 4.82 -5.05 -22.09
C VAL A 105 5.37 -3.70 -21.62
N VAL A 106 5.41 -3.47 -20.30
CA VAL A 106 6.05 -2.28 -19.71
C VAL A 106 7.54 -2.24 -20.05
N ASP A 107 8.23 -3.38 -19.90
CA ASP A 107 9.65 -3.52 -20.24
C ASP A 107 9.91 -3.26 -21.73
N ALA A 108 9.04 -3.76 -22.61
CA ALA A 108 9.12 -3.52 -24.05
C ALA A 108 8.83 -2.06 -24.45
N LEU A 109 7.95 -1.37 -23.72
CA LEU A 109 7.62 0.03 -23.96
C LEU A 109 8.67 1.00 -23.40
N ARG A 110 9.36 0.59 -22.34
CA ARG A 110 10.33 1.46 -21.66
C ARG A 110 11.41 2.04 -22.58
N PRO A 111 12.04 1.29 -23.52
CA PRO A 111 13.01 1.85 -24.46
C PRO A 111 12.38 2.62 -25.64
N VAL A 112 11.05 2.58 -25.80
CA VAL A 112 10.35 3.21 -26.92
C VAL A 112 10.06 4.69 -26.65
N THR A 113 9.82 5.06 -25.39
CA THR A 113 9.43 6.41 -24.97
C THR A 113 10.10 6.81 -23.66
N ASP A 114 10.36 8.11 -23.50
CA ASP A 114 10.85 8.71 -22.24
C ASP A 114 9.72 9.31 -21.39
N LEU A 115 8.47 9.25 -21.85
CA LEU A 115 7.30 9.69 -21.08
C LEU A 115 7.10 8.81 -19.83
N PRO A 116 6.52 9.34 -18.74
CA PRO A 116 6.14 8.55 -17.59
C PRO A 116 5.21 7.38 -17.97
N LEU A 117 5.53 6.19 -17.50
CA LEU A 117 4.64 5.03 -17.60
C LEU A 117 3.79 4.93 -16.33
N ASP A 118 2.49 5.16 -16.50
CA ASP A 118 1.48 5.10 -15.46
C ASP A 118 0.81 3.73 -15.46
N VAL A 119 1.21 2.87 -14.53
CA VAL A 119 0.76 1.48 -14.47
C VAL A 119 -0.36 1.34 -13.45
N HIS A 120 -1.53 0.91 -13.92
CA HIS A 120 -2.71 0.69 -13.11
C HIS A 120 -2.95 -0.81 -12.88
N LEU A 121 -2.83 -1.24 -11.62
CA LEU A 121 -2.92 -2.64 -11.22
C LEU A 121 -4.35 -3.01 -10.78
N MET A 122 -5.17 -3.44 -11.74
CA MET A 122 -6.48 -4.08 -11.53
C MET A 122 -6.31 -5.59 -11.27
N ILE A 123 -5.62 -5.93 -10.18
CA ILE A 123 -5.28 -7.32 -9.82
C ILE A 123 -5.53 -7.59 -8.33
N VAL A 124 -5.61 -8.88 -7.98
CA VAL A 124 -5.56 -9.30 -6.58
C VAL A 124 -4.10 -9.40 -6.11
N GLU A 125 -3.86 -9.13 -4.82
CA GLU A 125 -2.52 -9.19 -4.19
C GLU A 125 -1.44 -8.39 -4.95
N PRO A 126 -1.66 -7.08 -5.21
CA PRO A 126 -0.76 -6.27 -6.01
C PRO A 126 0.64 -6.14 -5.40
N ASP A 127 0.78 -6.28 -4.08
CA ASP A 127 2.05 -6.24 -3.34
C ASP A 127 3.09 -7.25 -3.85
N GLN A 128 2.63 -8.38 -4.39
CA GLN A 128 3.49 -9.41 -4.98
C GLN A 128 4.03 -9.01 -6.36
N ARG A 129 3.30 -8.16 -7.09
CA ARG A 129 3.60 -7.81 -8.49
C ARG A 129 4.22 -6.44 -8.67
N VAL A 130 3.99 -5.52 -7.73
CA VAL A 130 4.59 -4.18 -7.71
C VAL A 130 6.10 -4.20 -8.02
N PRO A 131 6.95 -5.06 -7.42
CA PRO A 131 8.39 -5.08 -7.72
C PRO A 131 8.73 -5.38 -9.18
N ASP A 132 7.93 -6.22 -9.83
CA ASP A 132 8.14 -6.62 -11.23
C ASP A 132 7.87 -5.45 -12.18
N PHE A 133 6.81 -4.68 -11.94
CA PHE A 133 6.46 -3.50 -12.72
C PHE A 133 7.45 -2.35 -12.53
N ILE A 134 7.93 -2.14 -11.30
CA ILE A 134 8.99 -1.16 -11.02
C ILE A 134 10.26 -1.54 -11.78
N LYS A 135 10.64 -2.82 -11.74
CA LYS A 135 11.83 -3.31 -12.46
C LYS A 135 11.69 -3.16 -13.98
N ALA A 136 10.49 -3.36 -14.52
CA ALA A 136 10.17 -3.15 -15.93
C ALA A 136 10.21 -1.66 -16.36
N GLY A 137 10.26 -0.73 -15.40
CA GLY A 137 10.41 0.70 -15.68
C GLY A 137 9.13 1.52 -15.53
N ALA A 138 8.16 1.05 -14.75
CA ALA A 138 7.02 1.84 -14.31
C ALA A 138 7.48 3.06 -13.51
N ASP A 139 6.89 4.23 -13.78
CA ASP A 139 7.17 5.47 -13.06
C ASP A 139 6.14 5.73 -11.96
N ILE A 140 4.87 5.37 -12.23
CA ILE A 140 3.75 5.43 -11.31
C ILE A 140 3.14 4.03 -11.24
N VAL A 141 2.81 3.58 -10.03
CA VAL A 141 2.08 2.33 -9.82
C VAL A 141 0.84 2.63 -9.01
N SER A 142 -0.32 2.49 -9.63
CA SER A 142 -1.62 2.68 -9.02
C SER A 142 -2.19 1.35 -8.56
N VAL A 143 -2.69 1.31 -7.33
CA VAL A 143 -3.34 0.12 -6.74
C VAL A 143 -4.74 0.44 -6.26
N HIS A 144 -5.59 -0.57 -6.31
CA HIS A 144 -6.96 -0.51 -5.80
C HIS A 144 -7.01 -0.47 -4.27
N CYS A 145 -7.97 0.28 -3.73
CA CYS A 145 -8.21 0.40 -2.29
C CYS A 145 -9.17 -0.65 -1.74
N GLU A 146 -9.84 -1.38 -2.63
CA GLU A 146 -10.86 -2.35 -2.34
C GLU A 146 -10.26 -3.59 -1.66
N GLN A 147 -10.98 -4.09 -0.66
CA GLN A 147 -10.56 -5.26 0.11
C GLN A 147 -10.43 -6.52 -0.76
N SER A 148 -11.13 -6.57 -1.90
CA SER A 148 -11.02 -7.65 -2.89
C SER A 148 -9.68 -7.63 -3.63
N SER A 149 -8.97 -6.50 -3.69
CA SER A 149 -7.61 -6.41 -4.24
C SER A 149 -6.55 -6.58 -3.16
N THR A 150 -6.60 -5.77 -2.09
CA THR A 150 -5.62 -5.83 -1.00
C THR A 150 -6.25 -5.53 0.35
N ILE A 151 -5.89 -6.36 1.34
CA ILE A 151 -6.23 -6.14 2.76
C ILE A 151 -5.21 -5.23 3.46
N HIS A 152 -4.14 -4.83 2.76
CA HIS A 152 -2.97 -4.17 3.31
C HIS A 152 -2.58 -2.92 2.51
N LEU A 153 -3.56 -2.08 2.16
CA LEU A 153 -3.34 -0.88 1.34
C LEU A 153 -2.19 -0.01 1.87
N HIS A 154 -2.21 0.37 3.15
CA HIS A 154 -1.16 1.23 3.71
C HIS A 154 0.24 0.60 3.62
N ARG A 155 0.36 -0.72 3.79
CA ARG A 155 1.63 -1.42 3.64
C ARG A 155 2.09 -1.42 2.18
N THR A 156 1.17 -1.66 1.26
CA THR A 156 1.41 -1.69 -0.19
C THR A 156 1.92 -0.33 -0.68
N LEU A 157 1.29 0.77 -0.25
CA LEU A 157 1.73 2.13 -0.58
C LEU A 157 3.07 2.52 0.04
N ASN A 158 3.44 1.91 1.18
CA ASN A 158 4.73 2.15 1.82
C ASN A 158 5.83 1.21 1.30
N GLN A 159 5.52 0.34 0.33
CA GLN A 159 6.45 -0.66 -0.19
C GLN A 159 7.43 0.02 -1.17
N LYS A 160 8.43 0.73 -0.63
CA LYS A 160 9.52 1.46 -1.34
C LYS A 160 9.17 2.88 -1.85
N GLU A 161 10.22 3.65 -2.08
CA GLU A 161 10.26 5.09 -2.40
C GLU A 161 9.77 5.43 -3.83
N HIS A 162 8.56 5.03 -4.21
CA HIS A 162 7.98 5.33 -5.53
C HIS A 162 6.55 5.85 -5.40
N ILE A 163 6.10 6.70 -6.33
CA ILE A 163 4.73 7.23 -6.28
C ILE A 163 3.75 6.08 -6.43
N TYR A 164 3.12 5.76 -5.32
CA TYR A 164 1.89 5.02 -5.32
C TYR A 164 0.72 5.98 -5.32
N GLN A 165 -0.17 5.79 -6.28
CA GLN A 165 -1.45 6.45 -6.28
C GLN A 165 -2.53 5.44 -5.90
N VAL A 166 -3.47 5.88 -5.06
CA VAL A 166 -4.63 5.07 -4.72
C VAL A 166 -5.69 5.35 -5.78
N TYR A 167 -6.12 4.29 -6.47
CA TYR A 167 -7.29 4.33 -7.34
C TYR A 167 -8.53 4.00 -6.48
N ILE A 168 -9.59 4.81 -6.61
CA ILE A 168 -10.84 4.71 -5.83
C ILE A 168 -11.99 4.39 -6.79
#